data_AF-A0A920V444-F1
#
_entry.id   AF-A0A920V444-F1
#
_cell.length_a   1.000
_cell.length_b   1.000
_cell.length_c   1.000
_cell.angle_alpha   90.00
_cell.angle_beta   90.00
_cell.angle_gamma   90.00
#
_symmetry.space_group_name_H-M   'P 1'
#
loop_
_entity.id
_entity.type
_entity.pdbx_description
1 polymer ?
#
loop_
_entity_poly.entity_id
_entity_poly.type
_entity_poly.pdbx_seq_one_letter_code
_entity_poly.pdbx_strand_id
1 'polypeptide(L)'
;MDFPDSLFKGQGGLEGIVLHPDFENNKYLYLAFSETDPGNSKLNTLRVIRGKLEGLSLTNIETIFKASPSRRTANHYGAKMVFLNDGTLLITSGDGFSYREMAQELDNHFGKSN
;
A
#
# COMPACT_ATOMS: atom_id res chain seq x y z
N MET A 1 -10.64 -18.25 24.67
CA MET A 1 -9.81 -17.29 23.92
C MET A 1 -10.42 -17.21 22.54
N ASP A 2 -11.29 -16.22 22.32
CA ASP A 2 -11.90 -15.97 21.02
C ASP A 2 -11.04 -14.98 20.26
N PHE A 3 -10.55 -15.39 19.09
CA PHE A 3 -9.90 -14.51 18.14
C PHE A 3 -10.99 -13.87 17.26
N PRO A 4 -11.01 -12.54 17.08
CA PRO A 4 -11.88 -11.94 16.08
C PRO A 4 -11.45 -12.41 14.69
N ASP A 5 -12.44 -12.76 13.87
CA ASP A 5 -12.27 -13.23 12.50
C ASP A 5 -11.24 -12.37 11.78
N SER A 6 -10.10 -13.00 11.52
CA SER A 6 -8.98 -12.39 10.83
C SER A 6 -9.51 -11.80 9.52
N LEU A 7 -9.40 -10.49 9.36
CA LEU A 7 -9.65 -9.71 8.14
C LEU A 7 -8.64 -10.09 7.03
N PHE A 8 -8.53 -11.38 6.70
CA PHE A 8 -7.56 -11.91 5.75
C PHE A 8 -8.16 -12.99 4.85
N LYS A 9 -9.50 -13.10 4.77
CA LYS A 9 -10.19 -14.09 3.92
C LYS A 9 -10.26 -13.72 2.43
N GLY A 10 -9.55 -12.66 2.02
CA GLY A 10 -9.45 -12.21 0.64
C GLY A 10 -8.00 -11.96 0.25
N GLN A 11 -7.14 -12.95 0.38
CA GLN A 11 -5.84 -12.98 -0.31
C GLN A 11 -6.10 -13.14 -1.82
N GLY A 12 -6.53 -12.07 -2.49
CA GLY A 12 -5.84 -11.77 -3.74
C GLY A 12 -4.42 -11.43 -3.30
N GLY A 13 -3.52 -12.41 -3.45
CA GLY A 13 -2.33 -12.62 -2.62
C GLY A 13 -1.58 -11.37 -2.14
N LEU A 14 -1.15 -11.37 -0.88
CA LEU A 14 -0.19 -10.42 -0.34
C LEU A 14 1.10 -10.53 -1.16
N GLU A 15 1.47 -9.44 -1.81
CA GLU A 15 2.58 -9.39 -2.76
C GLU A 15 3.82 -8.73 -2.14
N GLY A 16 3.63 -7.88 -1.13
CA GLY A 16 4.73 -7.19 -0.49
C GLY A 16 4.35 -6.49 0.82
N ILE A 17 5.34 -6.41 1.71
CA ILE A 17 5.31 -5.61 2.93
C ILE A 17 6.61 -4.81 3.03
N VAL A 18 6.51 -3.52 3.35
CA VAL A 18 7.67 -2.67 3.63
C VAL A 18 7.36 -1.80 4.84
N LEU A 19 8.33 -1.69 5.75
CA LEU A 19 8.26 -0.81 6.90
C LEU A 19 8.61 0.62 6.48
N HIS A 20 7.95 1.62 7.07
CA HIS A 20 8.39 2.99 6.96
C HIS A 20 9.85 3.12 7.45
N PRO A 21 10.71 4.00 6.87
CA PRO A 21 12.09 4.16 7.33
C PRO A 21 12.20 4.49 8.83
N ASP A 22 11.21 5.24 9.33
CA ASP A 22 11.05 5.63 10.73
C ASP A 22 10.08 4.71 11.53
N PHE A 23 9.99 3.42 11.16
CA PHE A 23 9.03 2.48 11.76
C PHE A 23 9.14 2.39 13.28
N GLU A 24 10.34 2.51 13.84
CA GLU A 24 10.53 2.41 15.29
C GLU A 24 9.78 3.49 16.06
N ASN A 25 9.59 4.66 15.47
CA ASN A 25 8.91 5.79 16.11
C ASN A 25 7.44 5.88 15.70
N ASN A 26 7.11 5.59 14.44
CA ASN A 26 5.76 5.85 13.90
C ASN A 26 4.90 4.60 13.68
N LYS A 27 5.52 3.41 13.64
CA LYS A 27 4.89 2.10 13.41
C LYS A 27 4.08 1.99 12.11
N TYR A 28 4.38 2.82 11.09
CA TYR A 28 3.72 2.72 9.78
C TYR A 28 4.34 1.63 8.91
N LEU A 29 3.51 0.79 8.30
CA LEU A 29 3.90 -0.18 7.29
C LEU A 29 3.01 -0.07 6.06
N TYR A 30 3.51 -0.60 4.96
CA TYR A 30 2.87 -0.58 3.66
C TYR A 30 2.64 -2.01 3.19
N LEU A 31 1.42 -2.29 2.73
CA LEU A 31 1.03 -3.60 2.22
C LEU A 31 0.61 -3.46 0.77
N ALA A 32 1.16 -4.32 -0.09
CA ALA A 32 0.74 -4.48 -1.47
C ALA A 32 0.02 -5.81 -1.64
N PHE A 33 -1.17 -5.78 -2.24
CA PHE A 33 -1.98 -6.97 -2.45
C PHE A 33 -2.85 -6.83 -3.70
N SER A 34 -3.28 -7.97 -4.24
CA SER A 34 -4.26 -8.02 -5.32
C SER A 34 -5.67 -7.83 -4.77
N GLU A 35 -6.36 -6.79 -5.21
CA GLU A 35 -7.76 -6.54 -4.89
C GLU A 35 -8.66 -7.05 -6.03
N THR A 36 -9.60 -7.94 -5.71
CA THR A 36 -10.63 -8.40 -6.65
C THR A 36 -11.59 -7.28 -7.01
N ASP A 37 -11.94 -7.17 -8.28
CA ASP A 37 -12.94 -6.21 -8.75
C ASP A 37 -14.33 -6.54 -8.19
N PRO A 38 -15.04 -5.56 -7.60
CA PRO A 38 -16.35 -5.80 -6.98
C PRO A 38 -17.43 -6.16 -7.99
N GLY A 39 -17.29 -5.75 -9.26
CA GLY A 39 -18.23 -6.04 -10.34
C GLY A 39 -17.93 -7.35 -11.09
N ASN A 40 -16.72 -7.88 -10.97
CA ASN A 40 -16.33 -9.11 -11.65
C ASN A 40 -15.20 -9.86 -10.91
N SER A 41 -15.54 -10.97 -10.26
CA SER A 41 -14.60 -11.80 -9.49
C SER A 41 -13.45 -12.42 -10.29
N LYS A 42 -13.47 -12.31 -11.62
CA LYS A 42 -12.40 -12.76 -12.51
C LYS A 42 -11.39 -11.65 -12.85
N LEU A 43 -11.61 -10.44 -12.35
CA LEU A 43 -10.72 -9.29 -12.50
C LEU A 43 -10.09 -8.94 -11.15
N ASN A 44 -8.85 -8.47 -11.18
CA ASN A 44 -8.14 -7.96 -10.01
C ASN A 44 -7.29 -6.74 -10.39
N THR A 45 -6.78 -6.05 -9.37
CA THR A 45 -5.82 -4.96 -9.54
C THR A 45 -4.87 -4.88 -8.35
N LEU A 46 -3.69 -4.32 -8.55
CA LEU A 46 -2.76 -4.03 -7.46
C LEU A 46 -3.29 -2.89 -6.60
N ARG A 47 -3.37 -3.10 -5.29
CA ARG A 47 -3.65 -2.07 -4.28
C ARG A 47 -2.50 -2.01 -3.28
N VAL A 48 -2.08 -0.79 -2.95
CA VAL A 48 -1.13 -0.51 -1.88
C VAL A 48 -1.79 0.35 -0.82
N ILE A 49 -1.70 -0.09 0.43
CA ILE A 49 -2.19 0.66 1.59
C ILE A 49 -1.04 0.97 2.54
N ARG A 50 -1.17 2.08 3.27
CA ARG A 50 -0.41 2.37 4.49
C ARG A 50 -1.30 2.09 5.69
N GLY A 51 -0.74 1.55 6.75
CA GLY A 51 -1.42 1.50 8.04
C GLY A 51 -0.43 1.52 9.20
N LYS A 52 -0.92 1.86 10.38
CA LYS A 52 -0.15 1.89 11.62
C LYS A 52 -0.32 0.57 12.36
N LEU A 53 0.78 -0.08 12.73
CA LEU A 53 0.75 -1.30 13.51
C LEU A 53 0.52 -0.98 14.99
N GLU A 54 -0.58 -1.48 15.55
CA GLU A 54 -0.94 -1.37 16.96
C GLU A 54 -1.24 -2.77 17.52
N GLY A 55 -0.26 -3.33 18.24
CA GLY A 55 -0.30 -4.72 18.67
C GLY A 55 -0.23 -5.68 17.47
N LEU A 56 -1.30 -6.45 17.25
CA LEU A 56 -1.46 -7.36 16.11
C LEU A 56 -2.44 -6.82 15.05
N SER A 57 -2.84 -5.55 15.18
CA SER A 57 -3.84 -4.92 14.32
C SER A 57 -3.24 -3.79 13.51
N LEU A 58 -3.76 -3.60 12.30
CA LEU A 58 -3.44 -2.44 11.48
C LEU A 58 -4.55 -1.39 11.63
N THR A 59 -4.19 -0.19 12.07
CA THR A 59 -5.09 0.96 12.23
C THR A 59 -4.71 2.08 11.25
N ASN A 60 -5.50 3.14 11.19
CA ASN A 60 -5.25 4.31 10.33
C ASN A 60 -4.91 3.95 8.87
N ILE A 61 -5.72 3.05 8.30
CA ILE A 61 -5.50 2.49 6.98
C ILE A 61 -5.85 3.53 5.91
N GLU A 62 -4.90 3.81 5.02
CA GLU A 62 -5.04 4.71 3.88
C GLU A 62 -4.62 4.00 2.60
N THR A 63 -5.32 4.26 1.49
CA THR A 63 -4.89 3.77 0.17
C THR A 63 -3.90 4.73 -0.44
N ILE A 64 -2.70 4.23 -0.74
CA ILE A 64 -1.61 5.01 -1.34
C ILE A 64 -1.60 4.83 -2.85
N PHE A 65 -1.98 3.65 -3.33
CA PHE A 65 -2.03 3.36 -4.75
C PHE A 65 -3.11 2.32 -5.05
N LYS A 66 -3.79 2.49 -6.18
CA LYS A 66 -4.66 1.47 -6.77
C LYS A 66 -4.49 1.53 -8.28
N ALA A 67 -4.03 0.43 -8.87
CA ALA A 67 -3.94 0.32 -10.31
C ALA A 67 -5.34 0.32 -10.94
N SER A 68 -5.44 0.88 -12.14
CA SER A 68 -6.66 0.93 -12.94
C SER A 68 -6.31 0.81 -14.42
N PRO A 69 -7.13 0.12 -15.24
CA PRO A 69 -8.33 -0.63 -14.86
C PRO A 69 -7.99 -1.99 -14.22
N SER A 70 -8.97 -2.62 -13.55
CA SER A 70 -8.88 -4.04 -13.14
C SER A 70 -8.75 -4.95 -14.36
N ARG A 71 -7.97 -6.02 -14.28
CA ARG A 71 -7.64 -6.89 -15.41
C ARG A 71 -7.82 -8.36 -15.06
N ARG A 72 -8.04 -9.19 -16.09
CA ARG A 72 -8.03 -10.64 -15.96
C ARG A 72 -6.59 -11.12 -16.09
N THR A 73 -5.86 -11.17 -14.98
CA THR A 73 -4.50 -11.70 -14.99
C THR A 73 -4.29 -12.64 -13.83
N ALA A 74 -3.70 -13.80 -14.16
CA ALA A 74 -3.29 -14.84 -13.21
C ALA A 74 -1.82 -14.65 -12.77
N ASN A 75 -1.07 -13.77 -13.43
CA ASN A 75 0.36 -13.58 -13.25
C ASN A 75 0.64 -12.11 -12.97
N HIS A 76 0.66 -11.71 -11.70
CA HIS A 76 1.20 -10.41 -11.29
C HIS A 76 2.58 -10.63 -10.71
N TYR A 77 3.60 -10.03 -11.33
CA TYR A 77 5.02 -10.22 -11.03
C TYR A 77 5.49 -9.59 -9.70
N GLY A 78 4.58 -9.50 -8.73
CA GLY A 78 4.81 -8.92 -7.41
C GLY A 78 4.99 -7.41 -7.47
N ALA A 79 4.20 -6.69 -6.69
CA ALA A 79 4.55 -5.32 -6.36
C ALA A 79 5.83 -5.28 -5.52
N LYS A 80 6.95 -4.88 -6.11
CA LYS A 80 8.12 -4.47 -5.30
C LYS A 80 7.89 -3.05 -4.82
N MET A 81 8.12 -2.86 -3.53
CA MET A 81 8.08 -1.58 -2.85
C MET A 81 9.47 -1.30 -2.26
N VAL A 82 9.97 -0.07 -2.39
CA VAL A 82 11.22 0.36 -1.77
C VAL A 82 11.18 1.84 -1.43
N PHE A 83 11.69 2.20 -0.26
CA PHE A 83 11.93 3.60 0.09
C PHE A 83 13.27 4.07 -0.48
N LEU A 84 13.25 5.22 -1.15
CA LEU A 84 14.45 5.94 -1.53
C LEU A 84 14.97 6.77 -0.34
N ASN A 85 16.22 7.22 -0.44
CA ASN A 85 16.87 8.02 0.62
C ASN A 85 16.15 9.34 0.91
N ASP A 86 15.38 9.87 -0.05
CA ASP A 86 14.59 11.09 0.09
C ASP A 86 13.20 10.86 0.72
N GLY A 87 12.90 9.63 1.15
CA GLY A 87 11.60 9.26 1.72
C GLY A 87 10.53 8.89 0.69
N THR A 88 10.83 8.93 -0.61
CA THR A 88 9.90 8.50 -1.66
C THR A 88 9.69 7.00 -1.61
N LEU A 89 8.43 6.55 -1.58
CA LEU A 89 8.08 5.14 -1.81
C LEU A 89 7.96 4.86 -3.32
N LEU A 90 8.84 4.02 -3.84
CA LEU A 90 8.74 3.50 -5.20
C LEU A 90 7.90 2.23 -5.20
N ILE A 91 6.87 2.20 -6.06
CA ILE A 91 6.01 1.03 -6.28
C ILE A 91 6.20 0.58 -7.73
N THR A 92 6.46 -0.71 -7.92
CA THR A 92 6.51 -1.32 -9.25
C THR A 92 5.25 -2.16 -9.48
N SER A 93 4.72 -2.13 -10.71
CA SER A 93 3.63 -2.99 -11.15
C SER A 93 4.10 -3.74 -12.39
N GLY A 94 3.75 -5.02 -12.50
CA GLY A 94 4.20 -5.91 -13.58
C GLY A 94 3.83 -5.46 -15.00
N ASP A 95 2.95 -4.45 -15.13
CA ASP A 95 2.52 -3.88 -16.41
C ASP A 95 3.32 -2.63 -16.86
N GLY A 96 4.33 -2.20 -16.09
CA GLY A 96 5.15 -1.03 -16.39
C GLY A 96 5.04 0.06 -15.33
N PHE A 97 6.18 0.71 -15.05
CA PHE A 97 6.41 1.75 -14.05
C PHE A 97 5.22 2.70 -13.85
N SER A 98 4.77 2.90 -12.60
CA SER A 98 3.75 3.91 -12.31
C SER A 98 3.85 4.51 -10.90
N TYR A 99 4.28 5.78 -10.91
CA TYR A 99 3.96 6.94 -10.07
C TYR A 99 4.45 7.09 -8.61
N ARG A 100 4.77 8.36 -8.31
CA ARG A 100 5.67 8.90 -7.28
C ARG A 100 4.97 9.89 -6.32
N GLU A 101 3.65 10.06 -6.41
CA GLU A 101 2.99 11.22 -5.84
C GLU A 101 2.05 10.83 -4.70
N MET A 102 2.53 10.97 -3.45
CA MET A 102 1.71 11.35 -2.27
C MET A 102 2.57 11.85 -1.09
N ALA A 103 3.92 11.87 -1.18
CA ALA A 103 4.77 12.40 -0.10
C ALA A 103 5.06 13.90 -0.22
N GLN A 104 4.75 14.54 -1.36
CA GLN A 104 5.02 15.97 -1.57
C GLN A 104 3.91 16.93 -1.12
N GLU A 105 2.72 16.46 -0.74
CA GLU A 105 1.69 17.36 -0.17
C GLU A 105 1.92 17.71 1.31
N LEU A 106 2.82 17.00 2.00
CA LEU A 106 3.15 17.29 3.41
C LEU A 106 4.36 18.23 3.57
N ASP A 107 5.02 18.64 2.48
CA ASP A 107 6.07 19.66 2.52
C ASP A 107 5.57 21.01 2.00
N ASN A 108 4.43 21.47 2.53
CA ASN A 108 4.15 22.91 2.56
C ASN A 108 4.97 23.54 3.69
N HIS A 109 6.27 23.67 3.47
CA HIS A 109 7.09 24.62 4.21
C HIS A 109 6.79 26.03 3.69
N PHE A 110 6.10 26.84 4.50
CA PHE A 110 6.69 27.98 5.21
C PHE A 110 5.60 28.88 5.79
N GLY A 111 5.53 28.91 7.12
CA GLY A 111 5.12 30.12 7.81
C GLY A 111 6.16 31.22 7.56
N LYS A 112 5.70 32.39 7.13
CA LYS A 112 6.16 33.66 7.67
C LYS A 112 4.98 34.61 7.78
N SER A 113 4.74 35.06 9.00
CA SER A 113 4.11 36.34 9.27
C SER A 113 5.04 37.44 8.76
N ASN A 114 4.51 38.31 7.90
CA ASN A 114 4.69 39.76 7.93
C ASN A 114 3.65 40.41 7.02
#